data_AF-A0A814RRL5-F1
#
_entry.id   AF-A0A814RRL5-F1
#
_cell.length_a   1.000
_cell.length_b   1.000
_cell.length_c   1.000
_cell.angle_alpha   90.00
_cell.angle_beta   90.00
_cell.angle_gamma   90.00
#
_symmetry.space_group_name_H-M   'P 1'
#
loop_
_entity.id
_entity.type
_entity.pdbx_description
1 polymer ?
#
loop_
_entity_poly.entity_id
_entity_poly.type
_entity_poly.pdbx_seq_one_letter_code
_entity_poly.pdbx_strand_id
1 'polypeptide(L)'
;MVGENASNQLTICLGLFITDNGDICISDMNNHRVMKWQPGSIEGIVVAGGNGAGSSNDQLSHPLGIYVDKDENVYVADSSNHRIQKWIPGSKSGITVAGGYLEGSNLNPLYIPYGIILDNCNRMFISNPPANTIIRWDLNASSGTLIIGGYGGGNESDQLFGPTTIQLDTMGNMYVADSYNRRLLKFSISETISSSATEVSTFDGESDAVRNNQAPEYSGPKSHYSSSAIYEEIPFQTYNPLFPAGKGTFPGVTSLFGSKT
;
A
#
# COMPACT_ATOMS: atom_id res chain seq x y z
N MET A 1 -33.12 -4.43 -12.91
CA MET A 1 -32.57 -3.46 -11.94
C MET A 1 -32.66 -4.09 -10.57
N VAL A 2 -31.56 -4.67 -10.10
CA VAL A 2 -31.44 -5.20 -8.73
C VAL A 2 -30.57 -4.18 -8.00
N GLY A 3 -30.95 -3.79 -6.78
CA GLY A 3 -30.30 -2.71 -6.04
C GLY A 3 -28.86 -3.06 -5.70
N GLU A 4 -27.93 -2.55 -6.50
CA GLU A 4 -26.50 -2.51 -6.23
C GLU A 4 -26.25 -1.19 -5.50
N ASN A 5 -26.07 -1.22 -4.17
CA ASN A 5 -25.53 -0.14 -3.30
C ASN A 5 -26.02 -0.21 -1.84
N ALA A 6 -26.50 -1.35 -1.33
CA ALA A 6 -26.74 -1.43 0.11
C ALA A 6 -25.40 -1.33 0.87
N SER A 7 -25.38 -0.69 2.05
CA SER A 7 -24.16 -0.46 2.84
C SER A 7 -23.40 -1.75 3.17
N ASN A 8 -24.06 -2.91 3.17
CA ASN A 8 -23.45 -4.20 3.51
C ASN A 8 -23.25 -5.14 2.31
N GLN A 9 -23.37 -4.64 1.07
CA GLN A 9 -22.99 -5.39 -0.13
C GLN A 9 -21.58 -4.96 -0.53
N LEU A 10 -20.60 -5.77 -0.15
CA LEU A 10 -19.19 -5.59 -0.51
C LEU A 10 -18.89 -6.30 -1.84
N THR A 11 -18.12 -5.65 -2.73
CA THR A 11 -17.76 -6.18 -4.04
C THR A 11 -16.27 -5.97 -4.32
N ILE A 12 -15.53 -7.09 -4.39
CA ILE A 12 -14.05 -7.14 -4.55
C ILE A 12 -13.35 -6.28 -3.49
N CYS A 13 -13.11 -6.88 -2.31
CA CYS A 13 -12.38 -6.21 -1.23
C CYS A 13 -10.90 -6.55 -1.28
N LEU A 14 -10.04 -5.52 -1.35
CA LEU A 14 -8.59 -5.71 -1.53
C LEU A 14 -7.74 -5.05 -0.44
N GLY A 15 -8.24 -4.02 0.23
CA GLY A 15 -7.60 -3.36 1.36
C GLY A 15 -8.39 -3.57 2.65
N LEU A 16 -7.67 -3.84 3.73
CA LEU A 16 -8.17 -3.99 5.08
C LEU A 16 -7.25 -3.21 6.03
N PHE A 17 -7.84 -2.44 6.93
CA PHE A 17 -7.12 -1.82 8.04
C PHE A 17 -7.94 -1.97 9.33
N ILE A 18 -7.27 -2.31 10.43
CA ILE A 18 -7.89 -2.39 11.75
C ILE A 18 -7.30 -1.25 12.58
N THR A 19 -8.15 -0.34 13.06
CA THR A 19 -7.70 0.78 13.89
C THR A 19 -7.38 0.33 15.32
N ASP A 20 -6.69 1.15 16.10
CA ASP A 20 -6.36 0.85 17.51
C ASP A 20 -7.62 0.65 18.37
N ASN A 21 -8.74 1.26 17.97
CA ASN A 21 -10.04 1.08 18.63
C ASN A 21 -10.79 -0.18 18.17
N GLY A 22 -10.21 -0.94 17.25
CA GLY A 22 -10.78 -2.17 16.70
C GLY A 22 -11.76 -1.97 15.54
N ASP A 23 -11.88 -0.74 15.01
CA ASP A 23 -12.72 -0.51 13.83
C ASP A 23 -12.09 -1.21 12.62
N ILE A 24 -12.93 -1.87 11.81
CA ILE A 24 -12.54 -2.52 10.56
C ILE A 24 -12.87 -1.60 9.40
N CYS A 25 -11.86 -1.13 8.69
CA CYS A 25 -12.00 -0.41 7.43
C CYS A 25 -11.70 -1.34 6.25
N ILE A 26 -12.53 -1.30 5.21
CA ILE A 26 -12.39 -2.11 4.01
C ILE A 26 -12.55 -1.24 2.78
N SER A 27 -11.64 -1.37 1.81
CA SER A 27 -11.87 -0.84 0.47
C SER A 27 -12.84 -1.75 -0.29
N ASP A 28 -13.94 -1.16 -0.73
CA ASP A 28 -14.99 -1.81 -1.48
C ASP A 28 -14.84 -1.41 -2.95
N MET A 29 -13.89 -2.07 -3.62
CA MET A 29 -13.27 -1.59 -4.88
C MET A 29 -14.31 -1.30 -5.96
N ASN A 30 -15.20 -2.25 -6.25
CA ASN A 30 -16.17 -2.11 -7.33
C ASN A 30 -17.37 -1.22 -6.97
N ASN A 31 -17.55 -0.92 -5.68
CA ASN A 31 -18.54 0.06 -5.24
C ASN A 31 -17.90 1.45 -5.02
N HIS A 32 -16.62 1.64 -5.36
CA HIS A 32 -15.96 2.95 -5.37
C HIS A 32 -16.04 3.68 -4.02
N ARG A 33 -15.87 2.93 -2.93
CA ARG A 33 -16.01 3.45 -1.56
C ARG A 33 -15.09 2.75 -0.57
N VAL A 34 -14.94 3.35 0.60
CA VAL A 34 -14.37 2.72 1.79
C VAL A 34 -15.43 2.64 2.85
N MET A 35 -15.59 1.45 3.43
CA MET A 35 -16.57 1.15 4.45
C MET A 35 -15.88 0.92 5.80
N LYS A 36 -16.51 1.32 6.90
CA LYS A 36 -16.03 1.13 8.27
C LYS A 36 -17.07 0.44 9.14
N TRP A 37 -16.65 -0.54 9.95
CA TRP A 37 -17.45 -1.20 10.99
C TRP A 37 -16.78 -1.05 12.34
N GLN A 38 -17.57 -0.66 13.35
CA GLN A 38 -17.12 -0.70 14.74
C GLN A 38 -17.21 -2.13 15.30
N PRO A 39 -16.43 -2.49 16.34
CA PRO A 39 -16.56 -3.79 17.00
C PRO A 39 -18.01 -4.11 17.39
N GLY A 40 -18.51 -5.25 16.91
CA GLY A 40 -19.87 -5.71 17.18
C GLY A 40 -20.97 -5.09 16.31
N SER A 41 -20.65 -4.16 15.41
CA SER A 41 -21.63 -3.64 14.45
C SER A 41 -21.93 -4.67 13.35
N ILE A 42 -23.21 -4.77 12.99
CA ILE A 42 -23.68 -5.56 11.84
C ILE A 42 -23.86 -4.71 10.57
N GLU A 43 -23.74 -3.38 10.69
CA GLU A 43 -23.84 -2.43 9.57
C GLU A 43 -22.61 -1.53 9.50
N GLY A 44 -22.15 -1.28 8.27
CA GLY A 44 -21.02 -0.41 7.99
C GLY A 44 -21.46 1.00 7.62
N ILE A 45 -20.57 1.96 7.83
CA ILE A 45 -20.72 3.33 7.35
C ILE A 45 -19.72 3.63 6.24
N VAL A 46 -20.11 4.46 5.27
CA VAL A 46 -19.18 4.98 4.26
C VAL A 46 -18.30 6.03 4.91
N VAL A 47 -16.98 5.87 4.82
CA VAL A 47 -15.99 6.83 5.36
C VAL A 47 -15.18 7.54 4.28
N ALA A 48 -15.21 7.05 3.04
CA ALA A 48 -14.66 7.72 1.86
C ALA A 48 -15.38 7.28 0.58
N GLY A 49 -15.52 8.18 -0.40
CA GLY A 49 -16.20 7.92 -1.67
C GLY A 49 -17.71 7.66 -1.52
N GLY A 50 -18.24 6.72 -2.31
CA GLY A 50 -19.67 6.35 -2.28
C GLY A 50 -20.60 7.23 -3.13
N ASN A 51 -20.06 8.24 -3.83
CA ASN A 51 -20.81 9.11 -4.75
C ASN A 51 -20.65 8.68 -6.22
N GLY A 52 -20.55 7.36 -6.45
CA GLY A 52 -20.25 6.76 -7.74
C GLY A 52 -18.78 6.82 -8.14
N ALA A 53 -18.45 6.14 -9.24
CA ALA A 53 -17.12 6.15 -9.82
C ALA A 53 -16.80 7.52 -10.43
N GLY A 54 -15.62 8.08 -10.13
CA GLY A 54 -15.17 9.33 -10.73
C GLY A 54 -13.88 9.87 -10.13
N SER A 55 -13.46 11.04 -10.60
CA SER A 55 -12.22 11.71 -10.20
C SER A 55 -12.44 12.98 -9.35
N SER A 56 -13.70 13.36 -9.11
CA SER A 56 -14.03 14.46 -8.20
C SER A 56 -13.54 14.18 -6.79
N ASN A 57 -13.41 15.20 -5.95
CA ASN A 57 -12.86 15.06 -4.60
C ASN A 57 -13.77 14.24 -3.67
N ASP A 58 -15.04 14.10 -3.98
CA ASP A 58 -16.04 13.29 -3.26
C ASP A 58 -16.26 11.90 -3.90
N GLN A 59 -15.50 11.57 -4.94
CA GLN A 59 -15.57 10.30 -5.68
C GLN A 59 -14.25 9.52 -5.58
N LEU A 60 -14.35 8.22 -5.82
CA LEU A 60 -13.21 7.30 -5.93
C LEU A 60 -13.37 6.47 -7.21
N SER A 61 -12.29 5.88 -7.68
CA SER A 61 -12.26 4.97 -8.83
C SER A 61 -11.38 3.76 -8.52
N HIS A 62 -12.02 2.62 -8.24
CA HIS A 62 -11.39 1.36 -7.83
C HIS A 62 -10.36 1.54 -6.71
N PRO A 63 -10.78 1.94 -5.50
CA PRO A 63 -9.86 2.07 -4.37
C PRO A 63 -9.26 0.71 -3.99
N LEU A 64 -7.94 0.66 -3.81
CA LEU A 64 -7.22 -0.58 -3.47
C LEU A 64 -6.75 -0.57 -2.00
N GLY A 65 -5.54 -0.12 -1.71
CA GLY A 65 -5.05 -0.06 -0.33
C GLY A 65 -5.64 1.11 0.45
N ILE A 66 -5.68 0.92 1.76
CA ILE A 66 -6.15 1.90 2.74
C ILE A 66 -5.19 1.94 3.93
N TYR A 67 -5.08 3.11 4.54
CA TYR A 67 -4.39 3.31 5.81
C TYR A 67 -5.19 4.29 6.65
N VAL A 68 -5.31 4.03 7.95
CA VAL A 68 -5.98 4.94 8.88
C VAL A 68 -4.97 5.44 9.89
N ASP A 69 -4.81 6.76 10.00
CA ASP A 69 -3.90 7.35 10.99
C ASP A 69 -4.54 7.45 12.38
N LYS A 70 -3.74 7.81 13.39
CA LYS A 70 -4.18 7.96 14.79
C LYS A 70 -5.26 9.03 15.00
N ASP A 71 -5.44 9.94 14.04
CA ASP A 71 -6.46 10.99 14.06
C ASP A 71 -7.70 10.54 13.26
N GLU A 72 -7.80 9.23 12.96
CA GLU A 72 -8.86 8.56 12.20
C GLU A 72 -8.98 9.05 10.74
N ASN A 73 -7.97 9.72 10.21
CA ASN A 73 -7.98 10.09 8.79
C ASN A 73 -7.76 8.85 7.93
N VAL A 74 -8.58 8.70 6.90
CA VAL A 74 -8.53 7.57 5.97
C VAL A 74 -7.76 7.97 4.72
N TYR A 75 -6.60 7.35 4.51
CA TYR A 75 -5.81 7.45 3.28
C TYR A 75 -6.22 6.32 2.35
N VAL A 76 -6.54 6.65 1.09
CA VAL A 76 -7.09 5.72 0.11
C VAL A 76 -6.25 5.77 -1.15
N ALA A 77 -5.80 4.61 -1.62
CA ALA A 77 -5.17 4.46 -2.93
C ALA A 77 -6.28 4.47 -3.98
N ASP A 78 -6.60 5.66 -4.47
CA ASP A 78 -7.61 5.89 -5.50
C ASP A 78 -7.03 5.52 -6.87
N SER A 79 -7.01 4.20 -7.12
CA SER A 79 -5.96 3.58 -7.93
C SER A 79 -6.13 3.84 -9.41
N SER A 80 -7.35 3.79 -9.92
CA SER A 80 -7.63 4.16 -11.32
C SER A 80 -7.51 5.67 -11.57
N ASN A 81 -7.49 6.49 -10.51
CA ASN A 81 -7.22 7.92 -10.60
C ASN A 81 -5.75 8.27 -10.34
N HIS A 82 -4.87 7.27 -10.14
CA HIS A 82 -3.42 7.47 -10.02
C HIS A 82 -3.03 8.46 -8.91
N ARG A 83 -3.77 8.44 -7.78
CA ARG A 83 -3.59 9.38 -6.67
C ARG A 83 -3.82 8.70 -5.33
N ILE A 84 -3.36 9.37 -4.26
CA ILE A 84 -3.75 9.07 -2.89
C ILE A 84 -4.64 10.20 -2.39
N GLN A 85 -5.77 9.82 -1.84
CA GLN A 85 -6.72 10.75 -1.23
C GLN A 85 -6.76 10.56 0.29
N LYS A 86 -6.81 11.66 1.03
CA LYS A 86 -7.04 11.70 2.47
C LYS A 86 -8.46 12.17 2.77
N TRP A 87 -9.22 11.39 3.52
CA TRP A 87 -10.52 11.76 4.08
C TRP A 87 -10.40 12.00 5.58
N ILE A 88 -10.75 13.21 6.00
CA ILE A 88 -10.87 13.58 7.41
C ILE A 88 -12.23 13.05 7.92
N PRO A 89 -12.31 12.51 9.15
CA PRO A 89 -13.58 12.03 9.72
C PRO A 89 -14.72 13.04 9.56
N GLY A 90 -15.83 12.60 8.96
CA GLY A 90 -17.02 13.41 8.74
C GLY A 90 -16.99 14.34 7.50
N SER A 91 -15.85 14.47 6.82
CA SER A 91 -15.76 15.23 5.57
C SER A 91 -16.58 14.61 4.44
N LYS A 92 -17.15 15.45 3.58
CA LYS A 92 -17.90 15.02 2.39
C LYS A 92 -17.01 14.75 1.18
N SER A 93 -15.80 15.26 1.19
CA SER A 93 -14.81 15.11 0.13
C SER A 93 -13.41 14.89 0.72
N GLY A 94 -12.56 14.24 -0.06
CA GLY A 94 -11.18 14.00 0.25
C GLY A 94 -10.27 15.09 -0.31
N ILE A 95 -9.03 15.04 0.15
CA ILE A 95 -7.94 15.92 -0.26
C ILE A 95 -6.92 15.05 -1.00
N THR A 96 -6.55 15.42 -2.23
CA THR A 96 -5.43 14.75 -2.91
C THR A 96 -4.15 15.09 -2.18
N VAL A 97 -3.48 14.06 -1.63
CA VAL A 97 -2.24 14.22 -0.84
C VAL A 97 -1.00 13.67 -1.55
N ALA A 98 -1.19 12.90 -2.61
CA ALA A 98 -0.11 12.44 -3.49
C ALA A 98 -0.65 12.08 -4.88
N GLY A 99 0.19 12.24 -5.91
CA GLY A 99 -0.15 11.94 -7.31
C GLY A 99 -1.29 12.78 -7.88
N GLY A 100 -2.02 12.20 -8.83
CA GLY A 100 -3.08 12.85 -9.60
C GLY A 100 -2.56 13.56 -10.86
N TYR A 101 -3.45 13.72 -11.84
CA TYR A 101 -3.20 14.60 -12.98
C TYR A 101 -3.38 16.05 -12.54
N LEU A 102 -2.30 16.72 -12.12
CA LEU A 102 -2.27 18.17 -12.19
C LEU A 102 -1.95 18.53 -13.65
N GLU A 103 -2.85 19.23 -14.33
CA GLU A 103 -2.61 19.68 -15.71
C GLU A 103 -1.24 20.36 -15.81
N GLY A 104 -0.41 19.91 -16.75
CA GLY A 104 0.94 20.43 -16.96
C GLY A 104 2.04 19.80 -16.11
N SER A 105 1.74 18.89 -15.18
CA SER A 105 2.75 18.12 -14.45
C SER A 105 3.05 16.79 -15.15
N ASN A 106 4.12 16.73 -15.95
CA ASN A 106 4.71 15.48 -16.45
C ASN A 106 5.43 14.69 -15.34
N LEU A 107 4.96 14.80 -14.10
CA LEU A 107 5.62 14.31 -12.89
C LEU A 107 4.66 13.49 -12.04
N ASN A 108 3.75 12.70 -12.63
CA ASN A 108 2.95 11.79 -11.82
C ASN A 108 3.73 10.47 -11.63
N PRO A 109 4.42 10.25 -10.49
CA PRO A 109 5.16 9.01 -10.26
C PRO A 109 4.24 7.84 -9.94
N LEU A 110 2.94 8.05 -9.69
CA LEU A 110 2.01 6.99 -9.26
C LEU A 110 1.24 6.41 -10.44
N TYR A 111 1.30 5.10 -10.57
CA TYR A 111 0.61 4.34 -11.58
C TYR A 111 -0.14 3.16 -10.93
N ILE A 112 -1.45 3.30 -10.70
CA ILE A 112 -2.26 2.32 -9.96
C ILE A 112 -1.62 2.01 -8.58
N PRO A 113 -1.52 3.02 -7.68
CA PRO A 113 -0.96 2.81 -6.35
C PRO A 113 -1.74 1.74 -5.59
N TYR A 114 -1.08 1.00 -4.70
CA TYR A 114 -1.72 -0.07 -3.93
C TYR A 114 -1.57 0.15 -2.42
N GLY A 115 -0.52 -0.39 -1.80
CA GLY A 115 -0.25 -0.28 -0.37
C GLY A 115 0.15 1.14 0.00
N ILE A 116 -0.35 1.60 1.15
CA ILE A 116 -0.03 2.88 1.76
C ILE A 116 0.37 2.60 3.20
N ILE A 117 1.47 3.19 3.65
CA ILE A 117 1.84 3.25 5.07
C ILE A 117 2.43 4.62 5.38
N LEU A 118 2.24 5.08 6.60
CA LEU A 118 2.89 6.27 7.13
C LEU A 118 3.90 5.85 8.19
N ASP A 119 5.01 6.59 8.28
CA ASP A 119 5.90 6.48 9.43
C ASP A 119 5.53 7.51 10.52
N ASN A 120 6.27 7.47 11.63
CA ASN A 120 6.07 8.37 12.78
C ASN A 120 6.31 9.86 12.45
N CYS A 121 6.94 10.18 11.32
CA CYS A 121 7.16 11.54 10.84
C CYS A 121 6.10 11.97 9.81
N ASN A 122 5.04 11.16 9.60
CA ASN A 122 4.02 11.33 8.57
C ASN A 122 4.56 11.34 7.13
N ARG A 123 5.71 10.70 6.88
CA ARG A 123 6.15 10.42 5.50
C ARG A 123 5.35 9.22 5.01
N MET A 124 4.75 9.36 3.84
CA MET A 124 3.90 8.33 3.25
C MET A 124 4.73 7.49 2.28
N PHE A 125 4.70 6.17 2.43
CA PHE A 125 5.28 5.24 1.47
C PHE A 125 4.15 4.54 0.72
N ILE A 126 4.34 4.40 -0.59
CA ILE A 126 3.33 3.94 -1.52
C ILE A 126 3.95 2.90 -2.42
N SER A 127 3.36 1.70 -2.46
CA SER A 127 3.73 0.73 -3.49
C SER A 127 3.12 1.14 -4.83
N ASN A 128 3.90 1.01 -5.89
CA ASN A 128 3.51 1.39 -7.24
C ASN A 128 3.64 0.18 -8.19
N PRO A 129 2.73 -0.82 -8.07
CA PRO A 129 2.94 -2.16 -8.61
C PRO A 129 3.33 -2.23 -10.07
N PRO A 130 2.62 -1.61 -11.03
CA PRO A 130 2.97 -1.76 -12.44
C PRO A 130 4.24 -0.98 -12.83
N ALA A 131 4.67 -0.03 -11.99
CA ALA A 131 5.97 0.64 -12.14
C ALA A 131 7.10 -0.09 -11.40
N ASN A 132 6.81 -1.15 -10.64
CA ASN A 132 7.79 -1.92 -9.86
C ASN A 132 8.62 -1.06 -8.90
N THR A 133 7.98 -0.08 -8.26
CA THR A 133 8.65 0.89 -7.37
C THR A 133 7.94 1.05 -6.04
N ILE A 134 8.69 1.50 -5.03
CA ILE A 134 8.13 2.13 -3.83
C ILE A 134 8.48 3.62 -3.86
N ILE A 135 7.46 4.45 -3.72
CA ILE A 135 7.56 5.91 -3.72
C ILE A 135 7.33 6.43 -2.30
N ARG A 136 8.18 7.34 -1.82
CA ARG A 136 7.92 8.17 -0.64
C ARG A 136 7.31 9.49 -1.05
N TRP A 137 6.29 9.93 -0.34
CA TRP A 137 5.68 11.25 -0.48
C TRP A 137 5.75 11.96 0.87
N ASP A 138 6.50 13.05 0.91
CA ASP A 138 6.63 13.86 2.11
C ASP A 138 5.43 14.82 2.24
N LEU A 139 5.08 15.20 3.46
CA LEU A 139 3.95 16.10 3.71
C LEU A 139 4.10 17.41 2.91
N ASN A 140 3.05 17.79 2.17
CA ASN A 140 3.00 18.97 1.29
C ASN A 140 3.99 18.94 0.10
N ALA A 141 4.65 17.82 -0.19
CA ALA A 141 5.48 17.70 -1.38
C ALA A 141 4.62 17.76 -2.65
N SER A 142 5.15 18.38 -3.70
CA SER A 142 4.54 18.43 -5.03
C SER A 142 4.85 17.20 -5.89
N SER A 143 5.82 16.38 -5.48
CA SER A 143 6.22 15.15 -6.16
C SER A 143 6.69 14.09 -5.17
N GLY A 144 6.63 12.83 -5.60
CA GLY A 144 7.17 11.70 -4.88
C GLY A 144 8.66 11.49 -5.14
N THR A 145 9.31 10.82 -4.20
CA THR A 145 10.71 10.39 -4.27
C THR A 145 10.76 8.87 -4.43
N LEU A 146 11.49 8.37 -5.43
CA LEU A 146 11.77 6.94 -5.57
C LEU A 146 12.69 6.46 -4.44
N ILE A 147 12.30 5.38 -3.74
CA ILE A 147 13.10 4.81 -2.63
C ILE A 147 13.59 3.39 -2.94
N ILE A 148 12.77 2.58 -3.63
CA ILE A 148 13.08 1.17 -3.95
C ILE A 148 12.62 0.86 -5.37
N GLY A 149 13.43 0.12 -6.12
CA GLY A 149 13.19 -0.27 -7.51
C GLY A 149 13.64 0.81 -8.51
N GLY A 150 12.97 0.87 -9.66
CA GLY A 150 13.27 1.86 -10.72
C GLY A 150 14.15 1.33 -11.86
N TYR A 151 14.56 0.06 -11.79
CA TYR A 151 15.35 -0.62 -12.83
C TYR A 151 14.49 -1.47 -13.80
N GLY A 152 13.17 -1.28 -13.76
CA GLY A 152 12.22 -2.21 -14.37
C GLY A 152 11.87 -3.39 -13.44
N GLY A 153 11.02 -4.29 -13.94
CA GLY A 153 10.64 -5.50 -13.20
C GLY A 153 11.75 -6.55 -13.24
N GLY A 154 12.06 -7.17 -12.11
CA GLY A 154 13.07 -8.22 -12.05
C GLY A 154 13.16 -8.89 -10.68
N ASN A 155 14.09 -9.83 -10.52
CA ASN A 155 14.21 -10.73 -9.37
C ASN A 155 15.52 -10.58 -8.60
N GLU A 156 16.38 -9.63 -8.97
CA GLU A 156 17.58 -9.29 -8.18
C GLU A 156 17.20 -8.70 -6.82
N SER A 157 18.16 -8.63 -5.90
CA SER A 157 17.89 -8.20 -4.51
C SER A 157 17.34 -6.77 -4.40
N ASP A 158 17.69 -5.89 -5.33
CA ASP A 158 17.28 -4.48 -5.39
C ASP A 158 16.16 -4.21 -6.41
N GLN A 159 15.63 -5.26 -7.04
CA GLN A 159 14.54 -5.19 -8.01
C GLN A 159 13.23 -5.69 -7.42
N LEU A 160 12.12 -5.11 -7.88
CA LEU A 160 10.77 -5.52 -7.54
C LEU A 160 10.03 -5.99 -8.78
N PHE A 161 9.01 -6.81 -8.61
CA PHE A 161 8.05 -7.15 -9.64
C PHE A 161 6.63 -7.29 -9.06
N GLY A 162 5.79 -6.31 -9.37
CA GLY A 162 4.43 -6.20 -8.82
C GLY A 162 4.39 -6.08 -7.29
N PRO A 163 5.10 -5.12 -6.67
CA PRO A 163 5.01 -4.91 -5.23
C PRO A 163 3.59 -4.47 -4.82
N THR A 164 3.01 -5.10 -3.80
CA THR A 164 1.63 -4.80 -3.34
C THR A 164 1.60 -4.19 -1.95
N THR A 165 1.59 -5.00 -0.90
CA THR A 165 1.58 -4.48 0.48
C THR A 165 2.99 -4.14 0.94
N ILE A 166 3.08 -3.13 1.79
CA ILE A 166 4.29 -2.68 2.45
C ILE A 166 4.01 -2.50 3.94
N GLN A 167 5.01 -2.73 4.79
CA GLN A 167 4.94 -2.55 6.24
C GLN A 167 6.27 -1.99 6.76
N LEU A 168 6.22 -1.22 7.85
CA LEU A 168 7.40 -0.76 8.57
C LEU A 168 7.52 -1.48 9.91
N ASP A 169 8.73 -1.86 10.30
CA ASP A 169 9.00 -2.20 11.70
C ASP A 169 9.29 -0.96 12.55
N THR A 170 9.42 -1.15 13.86
CA THR A 170 9.70 -0.07 14.82
C THR A 170 11.08 0.58 14.65
N MET A 171 11.98 -0.05 13.90
CA MET A 171 13.30 0.48 13.55
C MET A 171 13.25 1.23 12.21
N GLY A 172 12.10 1.26 11.53
CA GLY A 172 11.91 1.90 10.23
C GLY A 172 12.33 1.03 9.04
N ASN A 173 12.62 -0.27 9.21
CA ASN A 173 12.87 -1.14 8.06
C ASN A 173 11.56 -1.41 7.31
N MET A 174 11.62 -1.43 5.98
CA MET A 174 10.47 -1.74 5.13
C MET A 174 10.44 -3.21 4.73
N TYR A 175 9.27 -3.82 4.89
CA TYR A 175 8.95 -5.13 4.34
C TYR A 175 8.05 -4.92 3.12
N VAL A 176 8.44 -5.48 1.98
CA VAL A 176 7.72 -5.34 0.70
C VAL A 176 7.29 -6.70 0.20
N ALA A 177 5.98 -6.87 -0.03
CA ALA A 177 5.44 -8.06 -0.70
C ALA A 177 5.66 -7.96 -2.21
N ASP A 178 6.76 -8.54 -2.66
CA ASP A 178 7.18 -8.60 -4.06
C ASP A 178 6.40 -9.71 -4.80
N SER A 179 5.15 -9.40 -5.13
CA SER A 179 4.09 -10.40 -5.23
C SER A 179 4.19 -11.29 -6.47
N TYR A 180 4.70 -10.77 -7.59
CA TYR A 180 4.93 -11.60 -8.78
C TYR A 180 6.17 -12.46 -8.67
N ASN A 181 7.16 -12.03 -7.88
CA ASN A 181 8.30 -12.85 -7.49
C ASN A 181 8.01 -13.80 -6.31
N ARG A 182 6.83 -13.71 -5.70
CA ARG A 182 6.37 -14.57 -4.58
C ARG A 182 7.33 -14.56 -3.39
N ARG A 183 7.91 -13.41 -3.09
CA ARG A 183 8.86 -13.23 -1.99
C ARG A 183 8.50 -12.02 -1.13
N LEU A 184 9.04 -12.00 0.07
CA LEU A 184 9.04 -10.84 0.96
C LEU A 184 10.47 -10.31 1.02
N LEU A 185 10.66 -9.02 0.76
CA LEU A 185 11.96 -8.37 0.87
C LEU A 185 11.98 -7.41 2.04
N LYS A 186 13.10 -7.37 2.77
CA LYS A 186 13.36 -6.39 3.81
C LYS A 186 14.40 -5.38 3.32
N PHE A 187 14.08 -4.10 3.46
CA PHE A 187 14.96 -2.99 3.11
C PHE A 187 15.26 -2.15 4.33
N SER A 188 16.54 -1.86 4.55
CA SER A 188 16.93 -0.81 5.48
C SER A 188 16.76 0.52 4.76
N ILE A 189 15.86 1.38 5.26
CA ILE A 189 15.62 2.71 4.74
C ILE A 189 16.29 3.70 5.68
N SER A 190 17.38 4.31 5.23
CA SER A 190 18.08 5.33 6.01
C SER A 190 17.42 6.70 5.81
N GLU A 191 17.32 7.48 6.90
CA GLU A 191 16.83 8.87 6.87
C GLU A 191 17.79 9.86 6.21
N THR A 192 19.00 9.42 5.82
CA THR A 192 20.07 10.32 5.42
C THR A 192 19.97 10.73 3.96
N ILE A 193 19.70 12.03 3.73
CA ILE A 193 20.13 12.70 2.50
C ILE A 193 21.67 12.69 2.54
N SER A 194 22.31 11.79 1.80
CA SER A 194 23.76 11.93 1.53
C SER A 194 23.96 12.65 0.21
N SER A 195 23.95 13.98 0.27
CA SER A 195 24.57 14.82 -0.75
C SER A 195 26.07 14.92 -0.47
N SER A 196 26.84 13.90 -0.85
CA SER A 196 28.28 14.06 -1.15
C SER A 196 28.82 12.83 -1.87
N ALA A 197 28.89 12.89 -3.19
CA ALA A 197 29.79 12.05 -3.96
C ALA A 197 31.21 12.58 -3.73
N THR A 198 32.12 11.72 -3.27
CA THR A 198 33.56 11.92 -3.43
C THR A 198 34.03 10.79 -4.33
N GLU A 199 34.55 11.12 -5.51
CA GLU A 199 35.24 10.16 -6.37
C GLU A 199 36.45 9.59 -5.62
N VAL A 200 36.60 8.27 -5.64
CA VAL A 200 37.89 7.62 -5.42
C VAL A 200 38.17 6.74 -6.64
N SER A 201 39.30 7.05 -7.25
CA SER A 201 39.80 6.62 -8.55
C SER A 201 40.13 5.13 -8.70
N THR A 202 39.92 4.66 -9.94
CA THR A 202 40.66 3.66 -10.75
C THR A 202 41.05 2.31 -10.15
N PHE A 203 40.55 1.24 -10.79
CA PHE A 203 41.38 0.07 -11.08
C PHE A 203 41.00 -0.56 -12.43
N ASP A 204 42.04 -0.96 -13.14
CA ASP A 204 42.05 -1.29 -14.56
C ASP A 204 42.02 -2.81 -14.71
N GLY A 205 41.19 -3.33 -15.62
CA GLY A 205 41.18 -4.76 -15.92
C GLY A 205 40.07 -5.16 -16.89
N GLU A 206 40.44 -5.28 -18.17
CA GLU A 206 39.64 -5.87 -19.24
C GLU A 206 39.14 -7.29 -18.92
N SER A 207 37.91 -7.61 -19.37
CA SER A 207 37.73 -8.63 -20.43
C SER A 207 36.30 -8.64 -20.96
N ASP A 208 36.20 -8.68 -22.29
CA ASP A 208 35.02 -8.72 -23.15
C ASP A 208 33.97 -9.80 -22.82
N ALA A 209 32.68 -9.47 -23.02
CA ALA A 209 31.89 -10.05 -24.12
C ALA A 209 30.42 -9.56 -24.14
N VAL A 210 30.01 -9.18 -25.34
CA VAL A 210 28.73 -8.63 -25.81
C VAL A 210 27.57 -9.64 -25.73
N ARG A 211 26.36 -9.17 -25.37
CA ARG A 211 25.10 -9.45 -26.11
C ARG A 211 23.96 -8.49 -25.74
N ASN A 212 23.55 -7.76 -26.77
CA ASN A 212 22.38 -6.87 -26.88
C ASN A 212 21.08 -7.45 -26.29
N ASN A 213 20.38 -6.63 -25.51
CA ASN A 213 18.93 -6.44 -25.59
C ASN A 213 18.62 -5.02 -25.09
N GLN A 214 18.44 -4.08 -26.03
CA GLN A 214 18.05 -2.70 -25.71
C GLN A 214 16.60 -2.65 -25.24
N ALA A 215 16.41 -2.34 -23.95
CA ALA A 215 15.26 -1.58 -23.49
C ALA A 215 15.69 -0.09 -23.46
N PRO A 216 14.78 0.88 -23.69
CA PRO A 216 15.15 2.29 -23.76
C PRO A 216 15.75 2.75 -22.42
N GLU A 217 17.00 3.21 -22.47
CA GLU A 217 17.71 3.76 -21.32
C GLU A 217 17.03 5.05 -20.84
N TYR A 218 16.49 5.02 -19.62
CA TYR A 218 16.10 6.23 -18.92
C TYR A 218 17.37 6.94 -18.41
N SER A 219 17.78 8.02 -19.07
CA SER A 219 18.97 8.82 -18.75
C SER A 219 18.68 9.95 -17.74
N GLY A 220 17.85 9.69 -16.73
CA GLY A 220 17.61 10.63 -15.63
C GLY A 220 18.75 10.59 -14.59
N PRO A 221 18.97 11.67 -13.82
CA PRO A 221 20.00 11.71 -12.79
C PRO A 221 19.73 10.62 -11.74
N LYS A 222 20.74 9.75 -11.52
CA LYS A 222 20.74 8.75 -10.45
C LYS A 222 20.87 9.46 -9.10
N SER A 223 19.76 9.90 -8.50
CA SER A 223 19.78 10.32 -7.10
C SER A 223 19.86 9.06 -6.24
N HIS A 224 21.05 8.81 -5.71
CA HIS A 224 21.38 7.66 -4.87
C HIS A 224 20.64 7.74 -3.52
N TYR A 225 19.62 6.90 -3.34
CA TYR A 225 19.30 6.35 -2.04
C TYR A 225 19.92 4.95 -1.99
N SER A 226 20.85 4.72 -1.07
CA SER A 226 21.36 3.37 -0.81
C SER A 226 20.33 2.62 0.03
N SER A 227 19.33 2.02 -0.59
CA SER A 227 18.58 0.94 0.04
C SER A 227 19.35 -0.35 -0.21
N SER A 228 19.95 -0.92 0.83
CA SER A 228 20.43 -2.29 0.76
C SER A 228 19.26 -3.19 1.12
N ALA A 229 18.80 -3.96 0.13
CA ALA A 229 17.96 -5.12 0.41
C ALA A 229 18.82 -6.14 1.15
N ILE A 230 18.38 -6.54 2.34
CA ILE A 230 18.94 -7.73 2.98
C ILE A 230 17.96 -8.84 2.67
N TYR A 231 18.38 -9.77 1.80
CA TYR A 231 17.64 -10.99 1.57
C TYR A 231 17.75 -11.87 2.81
N GLU A 232 16.67 -11.94 3.57
CA GLU A 232 16.47 -12.98 4.56
C GLU A 232 15.26 -13.79 4.07
N GLU A 233 15.51 -15.00 3.56
CA GLU A 233 14.42 -15.96 3.42
C GLU A 233 13.83 -16.15 4.79
N ILE A 234 12.61 -15.67 5.00
CA ILE A 234 11.79 -16.14 6.11
C ILE A 234 11.21 -17.46 5.61
N PRO A 235 11.76 -18.62 6.01
CA PRO A 235 11.17 -19.90 5.62
C PRO A 235 9.73 -19.91 6.09
N PHE A 236 8.80 -20.25 5.20
CA PHE A 236 7.47 -20.65 5.60
C PHE A 236 7.63 -21.88 6.50
N GLN A 237 7.62 -21.67 7.81
CA GLN A 237 7.23 -22.72 8.74
C GLN A 237 5.84 -23.12 8.30
N THR A 238 5.70 -24.33 7.78
CA THR A 238 4.39 -24.91 7.50
C THR A 238 3.67 -25.01 8.84
N TYR A 239 2.92 -23.98 9.19
CA TYR A 239 1.98 -24.06 10.29
C TYR A 239 0.92 -25.06 9.82
N ASN A 240 1.03 -26.28 10.35
CA ASN A 240 0.10 -27.36 10.12
C ASN A 240 -0.90 -27.30 11.28
N PRO A 241 -2.05 -26.61 11.16
CA PRO A 241 -3.06 -26.70 12.19
C PRO A 241 -3.70 -28.08 12.08
N LEU A 242 -3.11 -29.06 12.76
CA LEU A 242 -3.82 -30.25 13.18
C LEU A 242 -4.91 -29.80 14.14
N PHE A 243 -6.06 -29.41 13.62
CA PHE A 243 -7.30 -29.46 14.39
C PHE A 243 -7.77 -30.91 14.40
N PRO A 244 -7.75 -31.62 15.55
CA PRO A 244 -8.49 -32.86 15.64
C PRO A 244 -9.97 -32.49 15.56
N ALA A 245 -10.71 -33.17 14.69
CA ALA A 245 -12.17 -33.12 14.70
C ALA A 245 -12.67 -33.62 16.06
N GLY A 246 -13.00 -32.69 16.97
CA GLY A 246 -13.45 -33.00 18.32
C GLY A 246 -14.26 -31.84 18.88
N LYS A 247 -15.52 -32.12 19.22
CA LYS A 247 -16.45 -31.19 19.87
C LYS A 247 -15.84 -30.61 21.15
N GLY A 248 -15.41 -29.35 21.10
CA GLY A 248 -14.97 -28.58 22.26
C GLY A 248 -15.91 -27.41 22.49
N THR A 249 -16.80 -27.54 23.46
CA THR A 249 -17.64 -26.47 23.98
C THR A 249 -16.78 -25.45 24.72
N PHE A 250 -16.87 -24.17 24.36
CA PHE A 250 -16.32 -23.10 25.20
C PHE A 250 -17.24 -22.87 26.41
N PRO A 251 -16.72 -22.90 27.65
CA PRO A 251 -17.52 -22.60 28.84
C PRO A 251 -17.62 -21.09 29.03
N GLY A 252 -18.83 -20.61 29.35
CA GLY A 252 -19.01 -19.30 30.00
C GLY A 252 -19.76 -18.24 29.21
N VAL A 253 -20.97 -18.53 28.73
CA VAL A 253 -22.03 -17.50 28.64
C VAL A 253 -23.37 -18.15 29.01
N THR A 254 -23.72 -18.12 30.30
CA THR A 254 -25.09 -18.37 30.76
C THR A 254 -25.88 -17.09 30.65
N SER A 255 -26.86 -17.03 29.75
CA SER A 255 -28.10 -16.29 30.02
C SER A 255 -29.28 -16.91 29.28
N LEU A 256 -30.30 -17.17 30.09
CA LEU A 256 -31.58 -17.82 29.86
C LEU A 256 -32.36 -17.27 28.65
N PHE A 257 -32.87 -18.18 27.83
CA PHE A 257 -34.24 -18.07 27.32
C PHE A 257 -34.96 -19.39 27.55
N GLY A 258 -35.83 -19.42 28.57
CA GLY A 258 -36.84 -20.45 28.73
C GLY A 258 -37.92 -20.27 27.67
N SER A 259 -38.21 -21.35 26.96
CA SER A 259 -39.36 -21.50 26.09
C SER A 259 -40.67 -21.36 26.87
N LYS A 260 -41.63 -20.62 26.33
CA LYS A 260 -43.05 -20.91 26.51
C LYS A 260 -43.72 -20.97 25.15
N THR A 261 -44.20 -22.17 24.82
CA THR A 261 -45.53 -22.38 24.24
C THR A 261 -46.61 -21.72 25.08
#